data_AF-A0A251XGK7-F1
#
_entry.id   AF-A0A251XGK7-F1
#
_cell.length_a   1.000
_cell.length_b   1.000
_cell.length_c   1.000
_cell.angle_alpha   90.00
_cell.angle_beta   90.00
_cell.angle_gamma   90.00
#
_symmetry.space_group_name_H-M   'P 1'
#
loop_
_entity.id
_entity.type
_entity.pdbx_description
1 polymer ?
#
loop_
_entity_poly.entity_id
_entity_poly.type
_entity_poly.pdbx_seq_one_letter_code
_entity_poly.pdbx_strand_id
1 'polypeptide(L)'
;MPAPLRRLAVVQVTRSRPEAAAYNTLVQGLNARVAEVADEAGWLAENIAAEDEGVESLLARTREADAVVIMGGEDVAPRFYGGPAEYEGRSTHREVADAGQIALVRRAVAEGTPLLGICRGAQIVNVALGGTLQQHIEGVRSTETTPRRSRP
;
A
#
# COMPACT_ATOMS: atom_id res chain seq x y z
N MET A 1 1.76 18.37 -31.12
CA MET A 1 1.88 17.01 -30.56
C MET A 1 1.07 16.97 -29.28
N PRO A 2 0.25 15.94 -29.01
CA PRO A 2 -0.38 15.81 -27.70
C PRO A 2 0.70 15.72 -26.61
N ALA A 3 0.42 16.24 -25.43
CA ALA A 3 1.32 16.10 -24.28
C ALA A 3 1.56 14.60 -24.00
N PRO A 4 2.76 14.20 -23.57
CA PRO A 4 3.02 12.81 -23.21
C PRO A 4 2.09 12.39 -22.07
N LEU A 5 1.51 11.20 -22.19
CA LEU A 5 0.63 10.61 -21.17
C LEU A 5 1.46 10.33 -19.91
N ARG A 6 1.05 10.93 -18.79
CA ARG A 6 1.69 10.70 -17.49
C ARG A 6 1.20 9.38 -16.90
N ARG A 7 2.10 8.57 -16.38
CA ARG A 7 1.82 7.24 -15.84
C ARG A 7 1.87 7.26 -14.32
N LEU A 8 0.80 6.80 -13.68
CA LEU A 8 0.72 6.66 -12.22
C LEU A 8 0.67 5.19 -11.85
N ALA A 9 1.64 4.70 -11.07
CA ALA A 9 1.54 3.38 -10.46
C ALA A 9 0.82 3.47 -9.12
N VAL A 10 -0.37 2.87 -9.01
CA VAL A 10 -1.12 2.72 -7.76
C VAL A 10 -0.84 1.34 -7.19
N VAL A 11 0.06 1.28 -6.21
CA VAL A 11 0.58 0.03 -5.66
C VAL A 11 -0.19 -0.33 -4.40
N GLN A 12 -1.03 -1.36 -4.51
CA GLN A 12 -1.79 -1.94 -3.42
C GLN A 12 -1.10 -3.17 -2.83
N VAL A 13 -1.53 -3.60 -1.64
CA VAL A 13 -0.97 -4.78 -0.98
C VAL A 13 -1.33 -6.06 -1.76
N THR A 14 -2.61 -6.37 -1.94
CA THR A 14 -3.08 -7.56 -2.66
C THR A 14 -4.45 -7.33 -3.32
N ARG A 15 -4.76 -8.12 -4.37
CA ARG A 15 -6.06 -8.11 -5.07
C ARG A 15 -7.20 -8.71 -4.26
N SER A 16 -6.91 -9.68 -3.38
CA SER A 16 -7.95 -10.46 -2.72
C SER A 16 -7.58 -10.85 -1.30
N ARG A 17 -8.58 -10.77 -0.40
CA ARG A 17 -8.51 -11.21 0.99
C ARG A 17 -9.77 -12.01 1.31
N PRO A 18 -9.84 -13.29 0.88
CA PRO A 18 -11.05 -14.12 1.08
C PRO A 18 -11.41 -14.26 2.56
N GLU A 19 -10.42 -14.27 3.45
CA GLU A 19 -10.57 -14.32 4.90
C GLU A 19 -11.18 -13.04 5.52
N ALA A 20 -11.17 -11.93 4.78
CA ALA A 20 -11.61 -10.62 5.24
C ALA A 20 -12.37 -9.85 4.15
N ALA A 21 -13.40 -10.47 3.56
CA ALA A 21 -14.10 -9.96 2.38
C ALA A 21 -14.60 -8.50 2.52
N ALA A 22 -15.19 -8.13 3.66
CA ALA A 22 -15.66 -6.76 3.88
C ALA A 22 -14.51 -5.74 3.88
N TYR A 23 -13.37 -6.10 4.47
CA TYR A 23 -12.17 -5.28 4.45
C TYR A 23 -11.57 -5.21 3.03
N ASN A 24 -11.58 -6.33 2.29
CA ASN A 24 -11.17 -6.35 0.89
C ASN A 24 -12.00 -5.35 0.06
N THR A 25 -13.33 -5.40 0.16
CA THR A 25 -14.21 -4.47 -0.56
C THR A 25 -13.89 -3.02 -0.22
N LEU A 26 -13.69 -2.70 1.06
CA LEU A 26 -13.34 -1.35 1.50
C LEU A 26 -12.01 -0.87 0.90
N VAL A 27 -10.95 -1.67 1.02
CA VAL A 27 -9.61 -1.31 0.50
C VAL A 27 -9.60 -1.23 -1.02
N GLN A 28 -10.26 -2.15 -1.72
CA GLN A 28 -10.40 -2.09 -3.18
C GLN A 28 -11.15 -0.84 -3.63
N GLY A 29 -12.20 -0.44 -2.91
CA GLY A 29 -12.89 0.82 -3.17
C GLY A 29 -11.99 2.04 -3.02
N LEU A 30 -11.17 2.10 -1.96
CA LEU A 30 -10.20 3.19 -1.75
C LEU A 30 -9.12 3.22 -2.84
N ASN A 31 -8.62 2.06 -3.26
CA ASN A 31 -7.63 1.96 -4.34
C ASN A 31 -8.22 2.43 -5.68
N ALA A 32 -9.45 2.01 -5.99
CA ALA A 32 -10.17 2.45 -7.18
C ALA A 32 -10.34 3.98 -7.21
N ARG A 33 -10.68 4.62 -6.07
CA ARG A 33 -10.80 6.08 -6.01
C ARG A 33 -9.51 6.82 -6.36
N VAL A 34 -8.35 6.32 -5.96
CA VAL A 34 -7.07 6.95 -6.34
C VAL A 34 -6.86 6.85 -7.86
N ALA A 35 -7.15 5.70 -8.46
CA ALA A 35 -7.04 5.53 -9.91
C ALA A 35 -8.05 6.40 -10.69
N GLU A 36 -9.28 6.51 -10.22
CA GLU A 36 -10.32 7.38 -10.80
C GLU A 36 -9.90 8.86 -10.77
N VAL A 37 -9.45 9.36 -9.61
CA VAL A 37 -8.99 10.76 -9.49
C VAL A 37 -7.77 11.03 -10.37
N ALA A 38 -6.89 10.05 -10.54
CA ALA A 38 -5.75 10.17 -11.44
C ALA A 38 -6.17 10.26 -12.91
N ASP A 39 -7.12 9.42 -13.33
CA ASP A 39 -7.69 9.46 -14.69
C ASP A 39 -8.39 10.79 -14.98
N GLU A 40 -9.20 11.29 -14.04
CA GLU A 40 -9.82 12.63 -14.11
C GLU A 40 -8.79 13.76 -14.23
N ALA A 41 -7.61 13.58 -13.62
CA ALA A 41 -6.49 14.50 -13.72
C ALA A 41 -5.62 14.30 -14.99
N GLY A 42 -6.00 13.38 -15.89
CA GLY A 42 -5.30 13.09 -17.14
C GLY A 42 -4.09 12.19 -17.02
N TRP A 43 -4.00 11.38 -15.96
CA TRP A 43 -2.95 10.38 -15.76
C TRP A 43 -3.45 8.98 -16.12
N LEU A 44 -2.61 8.21 -16.80
CA LEU A 44 -2.82 6.79 -16.99
C LEU A 44 -2.44 6.03 -15.72
N ALA A 45 -3.44 5.70 -14.90
CA ALA A 45 -3.26 4.96 -13.67
C ALA A 45 -3.25 3.44 -13.89
N GLU A 46 -2.27 2.76 -13.30
CA GLU A 46 -2.17 1.30 -13.27
C GLU A 46 -2.23 0.80 -11.83
N ASN A 47 -3.22 -0.04 -11.52
CA ASN A 47 -3.31 -0.71 -10.22
C ASN A 47 -2.44 -1.97 -10.23
N ILE A 48 -1.48 -2.05 -9.31
CA ILE A 48 -0.52 -3.15 -9.21
C ILE A 48 -0.57 -3.72 -7.80
N ALA A 49 -0.76 -5.04 -7.66
CA ALA A 49 -0.88 -5.69 -6.37
C ALA A 49 0.43 -6.36 -5.96
N ALA A 50 1.14 -5.76 -5.02
CA ALA A 50 2.52 -6.11 -4.70
C ALA A 50 2.71 -7.57 -4.24
N GLU A 51 1.79 -8.08 -3.40
CA GLU A 51 1.82 -9.47 -2.93
C GLU A 51 1.67 -10.46 -4.09
N ASP A 52 0.74 -10.16 -4.99
CA ASP A 52 0.35 -11.00 -6.12
C ASP A 52 1.40 -11.06 -7.23
N GLU A 53 2.11 -9.94 -7.43
CA GLU A 53 3.10 -9.79 -8.51
C GLU A 53 4.48 -10.32 -8.10
N GLY A 54 4.83 -10.20 -6.82
CA GLY A 54 6.19 -10.41 -6.36
C GLY A 54 7.11 -9.22 -6.63
N VAL A 55 8.28 -9.22 -5.97
CA VAL A 55 9.22 -8.10 -5.95
C VAL A 55 9.70 -7.73 -7.36
N GLU A 56 10.19 -8.70 -8.12
CA GLU A 56 10.78 -8.46 -9.45
C GLU A 56 9.74 -7.93 -10.45
N SER A 57 8.54 -8.53 -10.50
CA SER A 57 7.47 -8.06 -11.40
C SER A 57 6.99 -6.66 -11.02
N LEU A 58 6.82 -6.39 -9.72
CA LEU A 58 6.43 -5.06 -9.24
C LEU A 58 7.44 -3.99 -9.68
N LEU A 59 8.74 -4.24 -9.50
CA LEU A 59 9.77 -3.29 -9.91
C LEU A 59 9.79 -3.12 -11.44
N ALA A 60 9.63 -4.20 -12.20
CA ALA A 60 9.57 -4.12 -13.65
C ALA A 60 8.38 -3.28 -14.15
N ARG A 61 7.18 -3.52 -13.62
CA ARG A 61 5.94 -2.83 -14.03
C ARG A 61 5.92 -1.35 -13.66
N THR A 62 6.58 -0.98 -12.56
CA THR A 62 6.65 0.41 -12.09
C THR A 62 7.80 1.21 -12.68
N ARG A 63 8.67 0.59 -13.50
CA ARG A 63 9.89 1.23 -14.02
C ARG A 63 9.62 2.53 -14.79
N GLU A 64 8.57 2.52 -15.61
CA GLU A 64 8.21 3.65 -16.47
C GLU A 64 7.15 4.57 -15.83
N ALA A 65 6.91 4.47 -14.52
CA ALA A 65 5.93 5.30 -13.85
C ALA A 65 6.52 6.71 -13.60
N ASP A 66 5.77 7.76 -13.96
CA ASP A 66 6.15 9.14 -13.66
C ASP A 66 5.94 9.49 -12.19
N ALA A 67 5.05 8.77 -11.50
CA ALA A 67 4.84 8.84 -10.07
C ALA A 67 4.30 7.52 -9.51
N VAL A 68 4.47 7.33 -8.20
CA VAL A 68 4.02 6.14 -7.47
C VAL A 68 3.17 6.55 -6.28
N VAL A 69 2.03 5.87 -6.10
CA VAL A 69 1.24 5.91 -4.86
C VAL A 69 1.28 4.52 -4.22
N ILE A 70 1.73 4.44 -2.97
CA ILE A 70 1.68 3.21 -2.17
C ILE A 70 0.47 3.29 -1.24
N MET A 71 -0.46 2.37 -1.41
CA MET A 71 -1.75 2.38 -0.75
C MET A 71 -1.71 1.79 0.66
N GLY A 72 -2.80 2.04 1.40
CA GLY A 72 -3.07 1.44 2.69
C GLY A 72 -3.28 -0.08 2.62
N GLY A 73 -3.28 -0.72 3.78
CA GLY A 73 -3.49 -2.15 3.92
C GLY A 73 -3.21 -2.63 5.34
N GLU A 74 -2.96 -3.93 5.47
CA GLU A 74 -2.59 -4.63 6.70
C GLU A 74 -1.27 -4.12 7.30
N ASP A 75 -0.86 -4.61 8.47
CA ASP A 75 0.38 -4.17 9.11
C ASP A 75 1.63 -4.57 8.29
N VAL A 76 2.72 -3.83 8.48
CA VAL A 76 4.05 -4.16 7.94
C VAL A 76 4.69 -5.24 8.81
N ALA A 77 5.32 -6.25 8.21
CA ALA A 77 5.93 -7.30 9.00
C ALA A 77 7.09 -6.77 9.89
N PRO A 78 7.12 -7.12 11.20
CA PRO A 78 8.10 -6.62 12.16
C PRO A 78 9.56 -6.77 11.77
N ARG A 79 9.88 -7.85 11.03
CA ARG A 79 11.24 -8.12 10.57
C ARG A 79 11.84 -7.03 9.68
N PHE A 80 11.02 -6.19 9.05
CA PHE A 80 11.52 -5.10 8.21
C PHE A 80 11.95 -3.87 9.01
N TYR A 81 11.53 -3.76 10.28
CA TYR A 81 11.85 -2.61 11.13
C TYR A 81 12.39 -3.00 12.51
N GLY A 82 12.76 -4.27 12.70
CA GLY A 82 13.36 -4.77 13.95
C GLY A 82 12.39 -4.87 15.13
N GLY A 83 11.08 -4.89 14.87
CA GLY A 83 10.06 -5.06 15.92
C GLY A 83 9.89 -6.52 16.37
N PRO A 84 9.25 -6.77 17.52
CA PRO A 84 8.93 -8.12 17.96
C PRO A 84 7.91 -8.77 17.02
N ALA A 85 8.06 -10.08 16.80
CA ALA A 85 7.21 -10.83 15.87
C ALA A 85 5.74 -10.90 16.36
N GLU A 86 5.54 -11.02 17.67
CA GLU A 86 4.24 -11.08 18.32
C GLU A 86 3.91 -9.74 19.00
N TYR A 87 2.69 -9.25 18.79
CA TYR A 87 2.17 -8.03 19.40
C TYR A 87 0.64 -8.05 19.43
N GLU A 88 0.06 -7.27 20.33
CA GLU A 88 -1.39 -7.18 20.50
C GLU A 88 -2.07 -6.51 19.29
N GLY A 89 -3.14 -7.13 18.80
CA GLY A 89 -3.93 -6.61 17.66
C GLY A 89 -3.30 -6.85 16.29
N ARG A 90 -2.28 -7.71 16.19
CA ARG A 90 -1.60 -8.07 14.94
C ARG A 90 -2.58 -8.50 13.84
N SER A 91 -2.43 -7.91 12.66
CA SER A 91 -3.10 -8.36 11.43
C SER A 91 -2.23 -9.31 10.60
N THR A 92 -2.80 -9.84 9.52
CA THR A 92 -2.07 -10.67 8.54
C THR A 92 -0.95 -9.86 7.88
N HIS A 93 0.28 -10.36 7.96
CA HIS A 93 1.40 -9.74 7.25
C HIS A 93 1.48 -10.26 5.80
N ARG A 94 1.75 -9.34 4.87
CA ARG A 94 1.91 -9.60 3.44
C ARG A 94 3.37 -9.31 3.07
N GLU A 95 4.22 -10.26 3.41
CA GLU A 95 5.68 -10.05 3.42
C GLU A 95 6.29 -9.88 2.03
N VAL A 96 5.65 -10.43 1.00
CA VAL A 96 6.08 -10.23 -0.40
C VAL A 96 5.75 -8.81 -0.83
N ALA A 97 4.55 -8.32 -0.49
CA ALA A 97 4.20 -6.91 -0.67
C ALA A 97 5.15 -5.98 0.09
N ASP A 98 5.49 -6.29 1.34
CA ASP A 98 6.44 -5.49 2.14
C ASP A 98 7.80 -5.38 1.46
N ALA A 99 8.40 -6.51 1.09
CA ALA A 99 9.69 -6.53 0.41
C ALA A 99 9.64 -5.73 -0.90
N GLY A 100 8.58 -5.92 -1.70
CA GLY A 100 8.41 -5.25 -2.99
C GLY A 100 8.23 -3.74 -2.84
N GLN A 101 7.34 -3.32 -1.94
CA GLN A 101 7.07 -1.90 -1.72
C GLN A 101 8.26 -1.18 -1.08
N ILE A 102 9.00 -1.83 -0.16
CA ILE A 102 10.25 -1.28 0.38
C ILE A 102 11.31 -1.09 -0.70
N ALA A 103 11.50 -2.10 -1.56
CA ALA A 103 12.43 -2.01 -2.69
C ALA A 103 12.03 -0.89 -3.66
N LEU A 104 10.72 -0.76 -3.94
CA LEU A 104 10.17 0.28 -4.79
C LEU A 104 10.41 1.69 -4.21
N VAL A 105 10.19 1.90 -2.90
CA VAL A 105 10.50 3.18 -2.25
C VAL A 105 11.98 3.52 -2.39
N ARG A 106 12.87 2.57 -2.10
CA ARG A 106 14.32 2.79 -2.21
C ARG A 106 14.72 3.19 -3.63
N ARG A 107 14.16 2.51 -4.64
CA ARG A 107 14.39 2.87 -6.05
C ARG A 107 13.85 4.26 -6.37
N ALA A 108 12.60 4.55 -6.01
CA ALA A 108 11.97 5.85 -6.27
C ALA A 108 12.79 7.01 -5.67
N VAL A 109 13.31 6.84 -4.45
CA VAL A 109 14.19 7.83 -3.82
C VAL A 109 15.53 7.96 -4.56
N ALA A 110 16.15 6.85 -4.96
CA ALA A 110 17.41 6.87 -5.70
C ALA A 110 17.29 7.51 -7.08
N GLU A 111 16.16 7.32 -7.76
CA GLU A 111 15.90 7.81 -9.12
C GLU A 111 15.19 9.19 -9.12
N GLY A 112 14.74 9.68 -7.97
CA GLY A 112 13.99 10.92 -7.86
C GLY A 112 12.54 10.82 -8.36
N THR A 113 11.98 9.62 -8.45
CA THR A 113 10.57 9.39 -8.82
C THR A 113 9.65 9.91 -7.71
N PRO A 114 8.71 10.83 -8.00
CA PRO A 114 7.71 11.29 -7.04
C PRO A 114 6.91 10.13 -6.44
N LEU A 115 6.78 10.15 -5.12
CA LEU A 115 6.24 9.05 -4.30
C LEU A 115 5.28 9.62 -3.25
N LEU A 116 4.11 9.01 -3.11
CA LEU A 116 3.17 9.26 -2.00
C LEU A 116 2.83 7.94 -1.29
N GLY A 117 3.00 7.90 0.03
CA GLY A 117 2.53 6.81 0.88
C GLY A 117 1.26 7.19 1.62
N ILE A 118 0.20 6.37 1.54
CA ILE A 118 -1.07 6.61 2.23
C ILE A 118 -1.28 5.54 3.32
N CYS A 119 -1.56 5.96 4.55
CA CYS A 119 -1.75 5.06 5.70
C CYS A 119 -0.54 4.11 5.86
N ARG A 120 -0.73 2.80 5.68
CA ARG A 120 0.35 1.80 5.60
C ARG A 120 1.46 2.19 4.62
N GLY A 121 1.12 2.80 3.48
CA GLY A 121 2.11 3.28 2.52
C GLY A 121 3.11 4.26 3.12
N ALA A 122 2.67 5.16 4.01
CA ALA A 122 3.57 6.08 4.71
C ALA A 122 4.48 5.32 5.71
N GLN A 123 3.96 4.28 6.36
CA GLN A 123 4.76 3.40 7.23
C GLN A 123 5.84 2.66 6.43
N ILE A 124 5.50 2.14 5.25
CA ILE A 124 6.46 1.51 4.34
C ILE A 124 7.56 2.49 3.93
N VAL A 125 7.21 3.75 3.61
CA VAL A 125 8.21 4.78 3.30
C VAL A 125 9.17 4.99 4.47
N ASN A 126 8.64 5.14 5.69
CA ASN A 126 9.46 5.28 6.89
C ASN A 126 10.40 4.07 7.09
N VAL A 127 9.88 2.85 7.00
CA VAL A 127 10.67 1.61 7.17
C VAL A 127 11.74 1.46 6.08
N ALA A 128 11.40 1.77 4.83
CA ALA A 128 12.34 1.68 3.71
C ALA A 128 13.56 2.60 3.89
N LEU A 129 13.35 3.73 4.57
CA LEU A 129 14.36 4.75 4.90
C LEU A 129 15.00 4.54 6.29
N GLY A 130 14.79 3.38 6.92
CA GLY A 130 15.48 3.00 8.15
C GLY A 130 14.77 3.39 9.45
N GLY A 131 13.54 3.90 9.37
CA GLY A 131 12.70 4.17 10.53
C GLY A 131 12.08 2.91 11.14
N THR A 132 11.54 3.05 12.35
CA THR A 132 10.81 1.99 13.08
C THR A 132 9.32 2.30 13.17
N LEU A 133 8.51 1.32 13.58
CA LEU A 133 7.07 1.49 13.79
C LEU A 133 6.68 1.16 15.22
N GLN A 134 5.68 1.89 15.73
CA GLN A 134 4.96 1.52 16.95
C GLN A 134 3.82 0.58 16.56
N GLN A 135 3.88 -0.67 17.03
CA GLN A 135 2.96 -1.74 16.65
C GLN A 135 1.56 -1.60 17.25
N HIS A 136 1.48 -1.09 18.48
CA HIS A 136 0.22 -0.92 19.20
C HIS A 136 0.16 0.46 19.85
N ILE A 137 -0.98 1.11 19.73
CA ILE A 137 -1.28 2.38 20.39
C ILE A 137 -2.36 2.10 21.43
N GLU A 138 -2.00 2.23 22.71
CA GLU A 138 -2.94 1.99 23.81
C GLU A 138 -4.19 2.88 23.68
N GLY A 139 -5.36 2.29 23.94
CA GLY A 139 -6.64 3.00 23.86
C GLY A 139 -7.25 3.10 22.46
N VAL A 140 -6.51 2.73 21.40
CA VAL A 140 -7.05 2.62 20.04
C VAL A 140 -7.49 1.18 19.80
N ARG A 141 -8.80 0.94 19.83
CA ARG A 141 -9.36 -0.33 19.35
C ARG A 141 -9.30 -0.34 17.83
N SER A 142 -8.62 -1.32 17.24
CA SER A 142 -8.83 -1.68 15.84
C SER A 142 -10.32 -1.90 15.68
N THR A 143 -10.97 -1.12 14.81
CA THR A 143 -12.37 -1.34 14.51
C THR A 143 -12.45 -2.68 13.80
N GLU A 144 -12.72 -3.76 14.54
CA GLU A 144 -13.42 -4.89 13.93
C GLU A 144 -14.60 -4.28 13.18
N THR A 145 -14.70 -4.57 11.89
CA THR A 145 -15.85 -4.22 11.06
C THR A 145 -17.08 -4.95 11.62
N THR A 146 -17.58 -4.49 12.76
CA THR A 146 -18.91 -4.82 13.22
C THR A 146 -19.84 -4.18 12.20
N PRO A 147 -20.76 -4.93 11.57
CA PRO A 147 -21.72 -4.32 10.66
C PRO A 147 -22.44 -3.24 11.44
N ARG A 148 -22.41 -2.01 10.93
CA ARG A 148 -23.09 -0.87 11.51
C ARG A 148 -24.56 -1.27 11.66
N ARG A 149 -25.01 -1.60 12.88
CA ARG A 149 -26.43 -1.86 13.15
C ARG A 149 -27.16 -0.63 12.65
N SER A 150 -28.06 -0.84 11.70
CA SER A 150 -29.05 0.17 11.29
C SER A 150 -29.73 0.66 12.57
N ARG A 151 -29.57 1.95 12.86
CA ARG A 151 -30.36 2.58 13.92
C ARG A 151 -31.82 2.65 13.43
N PRO A 152 -32.79 2.38 14.32
CA PRO A 152 -34.21 2.54 14.01
C PRO A 152 -34.56 3.98 13.68
#